data_AF-A0A0J6RHZ3-F1
#
_entry.id   AF-A0A0J6RHZ3-F1
#
_cell.length_a   1.000
_cell.length_b   1.000
_cell.length_c   1.000
_cell.angle_alpha   90.00
_cell.angle_beta   90.00
_cell.angle_gamma   90.00
#
_symmetry.space_group_name_H-M   'P 1'
#
loop_
_entity.id
_entity.type
_entity.pdbx_description
1 polymer ?
#
loop_
_entity_poly.entity_id
_entity_poly.type
_entity_poly.pdbx_seq_one_letter_code
_entity_poly.pdbx_strand_id
1 'polypeptide(L)'
;MNHLVNYVNAILDAPSPRRARLDGSSRDSWTDQGYTVVAEQSTYVFDDGAVIQRTTEQDDYPAEAACAECWIRYEVIHQPSGDAIQPGHISFNNACREAFWRRYFSPEAPAAPGCGPSASPKQPA
;
A
#
# COMPACT_ATOMS: atom_id res chain seq x y z
N MET A 1 3.73 20.01 -6.11
CA MET A 1 3.56 18.65 -6.67
C MET A 1 3.32 17.68 -5.52
N ASN A 2 2.15 17.05 -5.50
CA ASN A 2 1.82 16.02 -4.51
C ASN A 2 2.42 14.69 -4.94
N HIS A 3 3.37 14.15 -4.18
CA HIS A 3 3.98 12.87 -4.53
C HIS A 3 3.18 11.70 -3.94
N LEU A 4 2.90 10.66 -4.74
CA LEU A 4 2.11 9.49 -4.32
C LEU A 4 2.65 8.84 -3.04
N VAL A 5 3.97 8.91 -2.82
CA VAL A 5 4.65 8.37 -1.62
C VAL A 5 4.07 8.91 -0.32
N ASN A 6 3.62 10.16 -0.26
CA ASN A 6 3.07 10.74 0.96
C ASN A 6 1.80 9.99 1.36
N TYR A 7 0.97 9.67 0.37
CA TYR A 7 -0.26 8.93 0.60
C TYR A 7 0.01 7.46 0.93
N VAL A 8 0.98 6.84 0.25
CA VAL A 8 1.42 5.47 0.58
C VAL A 8 1.96 5.40 2.01
N ASN A 9 2.75 6.37 2.44
CA ASN A 9 3.23 6.44 3.83
C ASN A 9 2.07 6.51 4.82
N ALA A 10 1.05 7.31 4.54
CA ALA A 10 -0.14 7.41 5.39
C ALA A 10 -0.97 6.11 5.42
N ILE A 11 -1.07 5.37 4.31
CA ILE A 11 -1.73 4.05 4.27
C ILE A 11 -0.97 3.03 5.13
N LEU A 12 0.36 3.17 5.20
CA LEU A 12 1.25 2.25 5.92
C LEU A 12 1.59 2.74 7.34
N ASP A 13 0.77 3.62 7.91
CA ASP A 13 0.96 4.19 9.26
C ASP A 13 2.35 4.78 9.52
N ALA A 14 2.98 5.32 8.47
CA ALA A 14 4.27 5.98 8.53
C ALA A 14 4.12 7.51 8.50
N PRO A 15 5.16 8.26 8.94
CA PRO A 15 5.14 9.72 8.88
C PRO A 15 4.75 10.24 7.51
N SER A 16 3.72 11.07 7.47
CA SER A 16 3.16 11.63 6.24
C SER A 16 2.47 12.96 6.53
N PRO A 17 2.49 13.93 5.59
CA PRO A 17 1.66 15.12 5.67
C PRO A 17 0.17 14.86 5.40
N ARG A 18 -0.22 13.62 5.09
CA ARG A 18 -1.60 13.22 4.78
C ARG A 18 -2.13 12.26 5.82
N ARG A 19 -3.44 12.29 6.03
CA ARG A 19 -4.15 11.31 6.87
C ARG A 19 -5.06 10.45 5.99
N ALA A 20 -4.92 9.13 6.10
CA ALA A 20 -5.75 8.18 5.40
C ALA A 20 -6.88 7.68 6.33
N ARG A 21 -8.05 7.46 5.75
CA ARG A 21 -9.13 6.68 6.37
C ARG A 21 -9.47 5.53 5.44
N LEU A 22 -9.52 4.30 5.98
CA LEU A 22 -10.02 3.15 5.25
C LEU A 22 -11.51 3.35 4.96
N ASP A 23 -11.89 3.19 3.69
CA ASP A 23 -13.26 3.34 3.22
C ASP A 23 -13.94 1.99 2.97
N GLY A 24 -13.18 1.05 2.42
CA GLY A 24 -13.62 -0.32 2.22
C GLY A 24 -12.46 -1.23 1.84
N SER A 25 -12.62 -2.52 2.09
CA SER A 25 -11.66 -3.54 1.71
C SER A 25 -12.38 -4.82 1.26
N SER A 26 -11.83 -5.48 0.25
CA SER A 26 -12.20 -6.85 -0.13
C SER A 26 -10.98 -7.75 -0.04
N ARG A 27 -11.24 -9.04 0.19
CA ARG A 27 -10.23 -10.09 0.22
C ARG A 27 -10.76 -11.28 -0.54
N ASP A 28 -9.96 -11.74 -1.50
CA ASP A 28 -10.24 -12.88 -2.35
C ASP A 28 -9.10 -13.89 -2.23
N SER A 29 -9.41 -15.17 -2.48
CA SER A 29 -8.41 -16.21 -2.52
C SER A 29 -8.75 -17.25 -3.58
N TRP A 30 -7.74 -17.72 -4.30
CA TRP A 30 -7.88 -18.78 -5.30
C TRP A 30 -6.66 -19.68 -5.28
N THR A 31 -6.73 -20.79 -6.00
CA THR A 31 -5.58 -21.67 -6.22
C THR A 31 -4.98 -21.36 -7.59
N ASP A 32 -3.68 -21.08 -7.63
CA ASP A 32 -2.91 -20.99 -8.87
C ASP A 32 -1.71 -21.93 -8.79
N GLN A 33 -1.51 -22.78 -9.80
CA GLN A 33 -0.39 -23.73 -9.88
C GLN A 33 -0.15 -24.60 -8.62
N GLY A 34 -1.21 -24.87 -7.84
CA GLY A 34 -1.14 -25.65 -6.61
C GLY A 34 -0.79 -24.85 -5.35
N TYR A 35 -0.67 -23.53 -5.46
CA TYR A 35 -0.45 -22.58 -4.37
C TYR A 35 -1.71 -21.78 -4.10
N THR A 36 -1.96 -21.44 -2.84
CA THR A 36 -3.04 -20.54 -2.46
C THR A 36 -2.59 -19.11 -2.67
N VAL A 37 -3.27 -18.40 -3.56
CA VAL A 37 -3.09 -16.96 -3.75
C VAL A 37 -4.13 -16.22 -2.94
N VAL A 38 -3.69 -15.19 -2.22
CA VAL A 38 -4.55 -14.25 -1.50
C VAL A 38 -4.37 -12.87 -2.10
N ALA A 39 -5.47 -12.25 -2.53
CA ALA A 39 -5.50 -10.85 -2.92
C ALA A 39 -6.32 -10.02 -1.94
N GLU A 40 -5.82 -8.83 -1.62
CA GLU A 40 -6.52 -7.83 -0.82
C GLU A 40 -6.56 -6.53 -1.60
N GLN A 41 -7.74 -5.91 -1.65
CA GLN A 41 -7.94 -4.60 -2.25
C GLN A 41 -8.57 -3.68 -1.23
N SER A 42 -7.95 -2.52 -0.98
CA SER A 42 -8.41 -1.54 0.01
C SER A 42 -8.47 -0.15 -0.61
N THR A 43 -9.56 0.57 -0.34
CA THR A 43 -9.78 1.95 -0.79
C THR A 43 -9.62 2.89 0.40
N TYR A 44 -8.84 3.94 0.22
CA TYR A 44 -8.55 4.94 1.23
C TYR A 44 -8.97 6.32 0.77
N VAL A 45 -9.65 7.05 1.65
CA VAL A 45 -10.03 8.46 1.45
C VAL A 45 -9.12 9.34 2.30
N PHE A 46 -8.62 10.42 1.71
CA PHE A 46 -7.67 11.32 2.34
C PHE A 46 -8.28 12.66 2.75
N ASP A 47 -7.59 13.35 3.66
CA ASP A 47 -7.99 14.66 4.20
C ASP A 47 -8.03 15.81 3.16
N ASP A 48 -7.40 15.63 2.00
CA ASP A 48 -7.44 16.55 0.86
C ASP A 48 -8.44 16.12 -0.23
N GLY A 49 -9.24 15.09 0.04
CA GLY A 49 -10.24 14.56 -0.88
C GLY A 49 -9.71 13.54 -1.88
N ALA A 50 -8.40 13.25 -1.90
CA ALA A 50 -7.87 12.19 -2.76
C ALA A 50 -8.43 10.81 -2.36
N VAL A 51 -8.55 9.93 -3.35
CA VAL A 51 -8.92 8.52 -3.15
C VAL A 51 -7.87 7.64 -3.77
N ILE A 52 -7.31 6.71 -3.00
CA ILE A 52 -6.29 5.77 -3.46
C ILE A 52 -6.72 4.36 -3.16
N GLN A 53 -6.54 3.49 -4.14
CA GLN A 53 -6.69 2.05 -4.00
C GLN A 53 -5.31 1.42 -3.82
N ARG A 54 -5.20 0.53 -2.84
CA ARG A 54 -4.07 -0.38 -2.66
C ARG A 54 -4.54 -1.79 -2.96
N THR A 55 -3.81 -2.49 -3.81
CA THR A 55 -4.00 -3.93 -4.06
C THR A 55 -2.73 -4.67 -3.69
N THR A 56 -2.87 -5.78 -2.98
CA THR A 56 -1.78 -6.73 -2.71
C THR A 56 -2.18 -8.12 -3.13
N GLU A 57 -1.23 -8.88 -3.68
CA GLU A 57 -1.41 -10.29 -4.03
C GLU A 57 -0.17 -11.07 -3.61
N GLN A 58 -0.37 -12.17 -2.90
CA GLN A 58 0.69 -13.03 -2.41
C GLN A 58 0.23 -14.49 -2.44
N ASP A 59 1.09 -15.37 -2.95
CA ASP A 59 0.93 -16.80 -2.87
C ASP A 59 1.60 -17.39 -1.60
N ASP A 60 1.27 -18.64 -1.29
CA ASP A 60 1.87 -19.41 -0.19
C ASP A 60 3.12 -20.21 -0.63
N TYR A 61 3.75 -19.84 -1.74
CA TYR A 61 4.99 -20.48 -2.19
C TYR A 61 6.11 -20.30 -1.13
N PRO A 62 6.82 -21.38 -0.75
CA PRO A 62 7.92 -21.27 0.19
C PRO A 62 9.06 -20.41 -0.34
N ALA A 63 9.21 -19.19 0.18
CA ALA A 63 10.29 -18.28 -0.19
C ALA A 63 11.33 -18.19 0.93
N GLU A 64 12.54 -18.67 0.66
CA GLU A 64 13.72 -18.53 1.54
C GLU A 64 14.39 -17.13 1.40
N ALA A 65 13.88 -16.28 0.49
CA ALA A 65 14.43 -14.97 0.25
C ALA A 65 14.01 -13.98 1.34
N ALA A 66 14.92 -13.06 1.71
CA ALA A 66 14.63 -11.97 2.65
C ALA A 66 13.44 -11.09 2.22
N CYS A 67 13.13 -11.07 0.92
CA CYS A 67 11.97 -10.40 0.35
C CYS A 67 11.19 -11.43 -0.46
N ALA A 68 10.20 -12.06 0.18
CA ALA A 68 9.26 -12.94 -0.52
C ALA A 68 8.55 -12.18 -1.66
N GLU A 69 8.19 -12.89 -2.71
CA GLU A 69 7.44 -12.33 -3.82
C GLU A 69 6.06 -11.90 -3.35
N CYS A 70 5.64 -10.72 -3.78
CA CYS A 70 4.33 -10.17 -3.49
C CYS A 70 4.07 -8.96 -4.37
N TRP A 71 2.93 -8.97 -5.05
CA TRP A 71 2.51 -7.89 -5.93
C TRP A 71 1.82 -6.83 -5.11
N ILE A 72 2.26 -5.58 -5.24
CA ILE A 72 1.70 -4.43 -4.54
C ILE A 72 1.43 -3.36 -5.60
N ARG A 73 0.21 -2.82 -5.63
CA ARG A 73 -0.16 -1.73 -6.54
C ARG A 73 -0.86 -0.63 -5.77
N TYR A 74 -0.51 0.61 -6.10
CA TYR A 74 -1.24 1.81 -5.68
C TYR A 74 -1.76 2.54 -6.90
N GLU A 75 -3.01 2.97 -6.84
CA GLU A 75 -3.64 3.75 -7.91
C GLU A 75 -4.45 4.91 -7.34
N VAL A 76 -4.28 6.09 -7.94
CA VAL A 76 -5.08 7.27 -7.63
C VAL A 76 -6.40 7.18 -8.37
N ILE A 77 -7.48 6.89 -7.63
CA ILE A 77 -8.85 6.77 -8.14
C ILE A 77 -9.50 8.15 -8.26
N HIS A 78 -9.20 9.05 -7.32
CA HIS A 78 -9.68 10.43 -7.35
C HIS A 78 -8.54 11.39 -6.97
N GLN A 79 -8.35 12.43 -7.78
CA GLN A 79 -7.37 13.49 -7.54
C GLN A 79 -7.93 14.49 -6.52
N PRO A 80 -7.10 15.08 -5.65
CA PRO A 80 -7.53 16.19 -4.82
C PRO A 80 -7.83 17.42 -5.69
N SER A 81 -8.57 18.40 -5.16
CA SER A 81 -8.95 19.61 -5.92
C SER A 81 -7.77 20.57 -6.21
N GLY A 82 -6.59 20.32 -5.64
CA GLY A 82 -5.37 21.10 -5.82
C GLY A 82 -4.37 20.45 -6.78
N ASP A 83 -3.09 20.45 -6.38
CA ASP A 83 -2.02 19.80 -7.14
C ASP A 83 -2.29 18.32 -7.35
N ALA A 84 -2.22 17.86 -8.61
CA ALA A 84 -2.35 16.45 -8.96
C ALA A 84 -1.28 15.58 -8.26
N ILE A 85 -1.69 14.39 -7.85
CA ILE A 85 -0.83 13.35 -7.30
C ILE A 85 -0.05 12.71 -8.43
N GLN A 86 1.28 12.65 -8.27
CA GLN A 86 2.19 12.02 -9.22
C GLN A 86 3.18 11.07 -8.53
N PRO A 87 3.49 9.90 -9.13
CA PRO A 87 2.79 9.32 -10.27
C PRO A 87 1.33 8.95 -9.92
N GLY A 88 0.46 8.82 -10.92
CA GLY A 88 -0.94 8.42 -10.70
C GLY A 88 -1.13 6.94 -10.33
N HIS A 89 -0.12 6.10 -10.57
CA HIS A 89 -0.06 4.73 -10.09
C HIS A 89 1.38 4.27 -9.94
N ILE A 90 1.62 3.22 -9.16
CA ILE A 90 2.91 2.52 -9.07
C ILE A 90 2.69 1.07 -8.63
N SER A 91 3.57 0.16 -9.08
CA SER A 91 3.54 -1.25 -8.71
C SER A 91 4.91 -1.76 -8.27
N PHE A 92 4.91 -2.74 -7.37
CA PHE A 92 6.08 -3.46 -6.85
C PHE A 92 5.80 -4.96 -6.87
N ASN A 93 6.85 -5.77 -7.02
CA ASN A 93 6.79 -7.23 -6.95
C ASN A 93 7.39 -7.80 -5.65
N ASN A 94 7.72 -6.93 -4.70
CA ASN A 94 7.97 -7.27 -3.30
C ASN A 94 7.94 -6.00 -2.42
N ALA A 95 7.76 -6.19 -1.12
CA ALA A 95 7.73 -5.12 -0.12
C ALA A 95 9.07 -4.37 0.04
N CYS A 96 10.20 -5.00 -0.30
CA CYS A 96 11.51 -4.36 -0.19
C CYS A 96 11.70 -3.24 -1.22
N ARG A 97 11.22 -3.43 -2.46
CA ARG A 97 11.23 -2.39 -3.50
C ARG A 97 10.28 -1.25 -3.16
N GLU A 98 9.12 -1.55 -2.60
CA GLU A 98 8.20 -0.54 -2.06
C GLU A 98 8.90 0.30 -0.98
N ALA A 99 9.52 -0.32 0.02
CA ALA A 99 10.20 0.39 1.09
C ALA A 99 11.40 1.21 0.60
N PHE A 100 12.18 0.68 -0.35
CA PHE A 100 13.25 1.44 -0.99
C PHE A 100 12.70 2.70 -1.68
N TRP A 101 11.63 2.57 -2.47
CA TRP A 101 10.97 3.70 -3.12
C TRP A 101 10.47 4.73 -2.10
N ARG A 102 9.84 4.26 -1.01
CA ARG A 102 9.39 5.14 0.08
C ARG A 102 10.54 5.92 0.70
N ARG A 103 11.66 5.25 1.01
CA ARG A 103 12.86 5.89 1.57
C ARG A 103 13.52 6.87 0.62
N TYR A 104 13.52 6.57 -0.69
CA TYR A 104 14.07 7.45 -1.70
C TYR A 104 13.38 8.83 -1.72
N PHE A 105 12.05 8.86 -1.55
CA PHE A 105 11.27 10.11 -1.51
C PHE A 105 10.95 10.61 -0.09
N SER A 106 11.27 9.84 0.96
CA SER A 106 11.02 10.17 2.36
C SER A 106 12.06 9.46 3.25
N PRO A 107 13.23 10.08 3.50
CA PRO A 107 14.37 9.44 4.18
C PRO A 107 14.09 8.91 5.59
N GLU A 108 13.03 9.41 6.24
CA GLU A 108 12.57 9.00 7.59
C GLU A 108 11.57 7.82 7.59
N ALA A 109 11.25 7.24 6.43
CA ALA A 109 10.29 6.14 6.35
C ALA A 109 10.84 4.84 7.01
N PRO A 110 10.06 4.21 7.93
CA PRO A 110 10.46 2.96 8.58
C PRO A 110 10.62 1.80 7.58
N ALA A 111 11.21 0.69 8.05
CA ALA A 111 11.38 -0.53 7.26
C ALA A 111 10.04 -1.06 6.70
N ALA A 112 10.13 -1.83 5.60
CA ALA A 112 8.99 -2.36 4.88
C ALA A 112 8.01 -3.06 5.83
N PRO A 113 6.73 -2.67 5.91
CA PRO A 113 5.73 -3.61 6.38
C PRO A 113 5.70 -4.80 5.42
N GLY A 114 5.43 -6.00 5.93
CA GLY A 114 5.11 -7.14 5.07
C GLY A 114 3.86 -6.87 4.22
N CYS A 115 3.52 -7.78 3.32
CA CYS A 115 2.38 -7.57 2.41
C CYS A 115 1.01 -7.53 3.08
N GLY A 116 0.92 -7.85 4.37
CA GLY A 116 -0.30 -7.75 5.15
C GLY A 116 -0.81 -6.31 5.34
N PRO A 117 -2.05 -6.16 5.83
CA PRO A 117 -2.60 -4.86 6.17
C PRO A 117 -1.74 -4.19 7.26
N SER A 118 -1.58 -2.86 7.18
CA SER A 118 -1.09 -2.11 8.33
C SER A 118 -2.07 -2.31 9.47
N ALA A 119 -1.57 -2.82 10.59
CA ALA A 119 -2.37 -3.11 11.76
C ALA A 119 -3.00 -1.80 12.25
N SER A 120 -4.29 -1.59 11.98
CA SER A 120 -5.04 -0.51 12.60
C SER A 120 -4.89 -0.60 14.12
N PRO A 121 -4.62 0.51 14.83
CA PRO A 121 -4.60 0.48 16.28
C PRO A 121 -6.00 0.12 16.77
N LYS A 122 -6.10 -0.89 17.65
CA LYS A 122 -7.30 -1.11 18.45
C LYS A 122 -7.67 0.22 19.12
N GLN A 123 -8.81 0.80 18.75
CA GLN A 123 -9.40 1.89 19.54
C GLN A 123 -9.65 1.35 20.97
N PRO A 124 -9.26 2.07 22.03
CA PRO A 124 -9.68 1.71 23.37
C PRO A 124 -11.20 1.90 23.49
N ALA A 125 -11.81 1.01 24.27
CA ALA A 125 -13.23 0.96 24.59
C ALA A 125 -13.71 2.21 25.34
#